data_AF-A0A3R9NJR4-F1
#
_entry.id   AF-A0A3R9NJR4-F1
#
_cell.length_a   1.000
_cell.length_b   1.000
_cell.length_c   1.000
_cell.angle_alpha   90.00
_cell.angle_beta   90.00
_cell.angle_gamma   90.00
#
_symmetry.space_group_name_H-M   'P 1'
#
loop_
_entity.id
_entity.type
_entity.pdbx_description
1 polymer ?
#
loop_
_entity_poly.entity_id
_entity_poly.type
_entity_poly.pdbx_seq_one_letter_code
_entity_poly.pdbx_strand_id
1 'polypeptide(L)'
;MELIDFNQEGIKALLLQAFNEQAREYYHSLPAPDPQYTPDEVAKFLNIDVSTVRSYMKLPVTHPRYLPYVRTTDTAWGNRILGSDLREWQQRHRQQPQQVQIPVPETQMRVAHRGRGHDRRKRGHGRTTQEAA
;
A
#
# COMPACT_ATOMS: atom_id res chain seq x y z
N MET A 1 -24.42 44.74 -43.79
CA MET A 1 -24.19 43.33 -43.44
C MET A 1 -23.77 43.14 -41.97
N GLU A 2 -23.50 44.21 -41.20
CA GLU A 2 -22.98 44.11 -39.83
C GLU A 2 -24.05 43.84 -38.73
N LEU A 3 -25.31 44.21 -38.94
CA LEU A 3 -26.37 43.99 -37.93
C LEU A 3 -26.72 42.51 -37.69
N ILE A 4 -26.52 41.65 -38.69
CA ILE A 4 -26.85 40.22 -38.60
C ILE A 4 -25.75 39.48 -37.83
N ASP A 5 -24.48 39.85 -38.03
CA ASP A 5 -23.34 39.27 -37.32
C ASP A 5 -23.33 39.64 -35.83
N PHE A 6 -23.64 40.90 -35.49
CA PHE A 6 -23.77 41.35 -34.09
C PHE A 6 -24.84 40.55 -33.31
N ASN A 7 -25.92 40.17 -33.99
CA ASN A 7 -27.00 39.37 -33.40
C ASN A 7 -26.57 37.90 -33.19
N GLN A 8 -25.82 37.32 -34.14
CA GLN A 8 -25.33 35.95 -34.00
C GLN A 8 -24.29 35.81 -32.88
N GLU A 9 -23.41 36.78 -32.72
CA GLU A 9 -22.43 36.78 -31.63
C GLU A 9 -23.10 36.94 -30.27
N GLY A 10 -24.09 37.83 -30.14
CA GLY A 10 -24.88 38.00 -28.93
C GLY A 10 -25.65 36.74 -28.53
N ILE A 11 -26.29 36.06 -29.49
CA ILE A 11 -27.01 34.80 -29.24
C ILE A 11 -26.03 33.69 -28.79
N LYS A 12 -24.87 33.57 -29.44
CA LYS A 12 -23.84 32.59 -29.04
C LYS A 12 -23.33 32.86 -27.62
N ALA A 13 -23.09 34.11 -27.26
CA ALA A 13 -22.64 34.49 -25.92
C ALA A 13 -23.68 34.13 -24.85
N LEU A 14 -24.97 34.43 -25.11
CA LEU A 14 -26.07 34.07 -24.20
C LEU A 14 -26.25 32.56 -24.06
N LEU A 15 -26.15 31.81 -25.17
CA LEU A 15 -26.21 30.34 -25.12
C LEU A 15 -25.04 29.73 -24.35
N LEU A 16 -23.82 30.23 -24.55
CA LEU A 16 -22.65 29.80 -23.78
C LEU A 16 -22.79 30.12 -22.29
N GLN A 17 -23.35 31.29 -21.96
CA GLN A 17 -23.60 31.67 -20.57
C GLN A 17 -24.63 30.74 -19.92
N ALA A 18 -25.78 30.52 -20.56
CA ALA A 18 -26.83 29.64 -20.07
C ALA A 18 -26.33 28.18 -19.94
N PHE A 19 -25.54 27.70 -20.90
CA PHE A 19 -24.92 26.39 -20.83
C PHE A 19 -23.96 26.28 -19.63
N ASN A 20 -23.10 27.28 -19.42
CA ASN A 20 -22.15 27.27 -18.30
C ASN A 20 -22.86 27.33 -16.94
N GLU A 21 -23.93 28.09 -16.83
CA GLU A 21 -24.76 28.16 -15.63
C GLU A 21 -25.42 26.81 -15.34
N GLN A 22 -26.08 26.22 -16.34
CA GLN A 22 -26.71 24.91 -16.21
C GLN A 22 -25.68 23.80 -15.92
N ALA A 23 -24.51 23.86 -16.54
CA ALA A 23 -23.43 22.92 -16.30
C ALA A 23 -22.93 23.01 -14.85
N ARG A 24 -22.77 24.22 -14.30
CA ARG A 24 -22.39 24.42 -12.89
C ARG A 24 -23.44 23.85 -11.95
N GLU A 25 -24.72 24.16 -12.17
CA GLU A 25 -25.82 23.60 -11.37
C GLU A 25 -25.82 22.07 -11.41
N TYR A 26 -25.63 21.49 -12.59
CA TYR A 26 -25.50 20.05 -12.76
C TYR A 26 -24.31 19.49 -11.97
N TYR A 27 -23.13 20.08 -12.08
CA TYR A 27 -21.94 19.66 -11.33
C TYR A 27 -22.12 19.79 -9.82
N HIS A 28 -22.86 20.80 -9.34
CA HIS A 28 -23.19 20.95 -7.93
C HIS A 28 -24.23 19.93 -7.43
N SER A 29 -25.08 19.42 -8.33
CA SER A 29 -26.05 18.36 -8.01
C SER A 29 -25.44 16.96 -7.92
N LEU A 30 -24.22 16.78 -8.45
CA LEU A 30 -23.53 15.50 -8.39
C LEU A 30 -23.06 15.19 -6.97
N PRO A 31 -23.09 13.90 -6.55
CA PRO A 31 -22.50 13.51 -5.28
C PRO A 31 -21.00 13.85 -5.28
N ALA A 32 -20.50 14.29 -4.12
CA ALA A 32 -19.07 14.59 -3.98
C ALA A 32 -18.23 13.34 -4.32
N PRO A 33 -17.14 13.50 -5.10
CA PRO A 33 -16.28 12.38 -5.43
C PRO A 33 -15.65 11.80 -4.16
N ASP A 34 -15.49 10.48 -4.11
CA ASP A 34 -14.85 9.84 -2.95
C ASP A 34 -13.39 10.29 -2.85
N PRO A 35 -12.96 10.84 -1.69
CA PRO A 35 -11.58 11.28 -1.52
C PRO A 35 -10.60 10.14 -1.71
N GLN A 36 -9.46 10.44 -2.34
CA GLN A 36 -8.38 9.50 -2.55
C GLN A 36 -7.16 9.90 -1.74
N TYR A 37 -6.58 8.95 -1.03
CA TYR A 37 -5.44 9.17 -0.16
C TYR A 37 -4.20 8.40 -0.62
N THR A 38 -3.04 8.98 -0.35
CA THR A 38 -1.75 8.32 -0.48
C THR A 38 -1.52 7.33 0.67
N PRO A 39 -0.66 6.31 0.51
CA PRO A 39 -0.29 5.43 1.62
C PRO A 39 0.26 6.18 2.84
N ASP A 40 0.98 7.29 2.61
CA ASP A 40 1.55 8.13 3.66
C ASP A 40 0.47 8.89 4.45
N GLU A 41 -0.57 9.39 3.79
CA GLU A 41 -1.72 10.01 4.46
C GLU A 41 -2.53 8.97 5.25
N VAL A 42 -2.75 7.78 4.67
CA VAL A 42 -3.44 6.68 5.35
C VAL A 42 -2.66 6.23 6.59
N ALA A 43 -1.34 6.17 6.52
CA ALA A 43 -0.49 5.85 7.66
C ALA A 43 -0.70 6.84 8.82
N LYS A 44 -0.80 8.14 8.51
CA LYS A 44 -1.11 9.18 9.50
C LYS A 44 -2.52 8.99 10.09
N PHE A 45 -3.53 8.72 9.26
CA PHE A 45 -4.91 8.48 9.74
C PHE A 45 -5.02 7.25 10.66
N LEU A 46 -4.27 6.20 10.35
CA LEU A 46 -4.27 4.95 11.11
C LEU A 46 -3.27 4.94 12.28
N ASN A 47 -2.43 5.98 12.39
CA ASN A 47 -1.32 6.07 13.34
C ASN A 47 -0.40 4.83 13.30
N ILE A 48 -0.01 4.41 12.10
CA ILE A 48 0.92 3.29 11.86
C ILE A 48 2.02 3.69 10.88
N ASP A 49 3.03 2.85 10.74
CA ASP A 49 4.10 3.09 9.78
C ASP A 49 3.64 2.90 8.32
N VAL A 50 4.16 3.74 7.42
CA VAL A 50 3.83 3.70 5.98
C VAL A 50 4.19 2.35 5.35
N SER A 51 5.28 1.71 5.77
CA SER A 51 5.66 0.39 5.28
C SER A 51 4.62 -0.68 5.64
N THR A 52 3.90 -0.50 6.75
CA THR A 52 2.83 -1.41 7.17
C THR A 52 1.61 -1.26 6.27
N VAL A 53 1.22 -0.03 5.94
CA VAL A 53 0.16 0.24 4.95
C VAL A 53 0.52 -0.38 3.60
N ARG A 54 1.75 -0.16 3.12
CA ARG A 54 2.23 -0.76 1.86
C ARG A 54 2.24 -2.29 1.91
N SER A 55 2.50 -2.88 3.08
CA SER A 55 2.44 -4.32 3.27
C SER A 55 1.01 -4.83 3.16
N TYR A 56 0.02 -4.14 3.75
CA TYR A 56 -1.39 -4.50 3.63
C TYR A 56 -1.91 -4.46 2.19
N MET A 57 -1.42 -3.52 1.39
CA MET A 57 -1.76 -3.42 -0.05
C MET A 57 -1.16 -4.55 -0.89
N LYS A 58 -0.09 -5.21 -0.42
CA LYS A 58 0.57 -6.33 -1.11
C LYS A 58 -0.02 -7.69 -0.74
N LEU A 59 -0.89 -7.75 0.27
CA LEU A 59 -1.51 -9.00 0.67
C LEU A 59 -2.47 -9.51 -0.43
N PRO A 60 -2.73 -10.82 -0.48
CA PRO A 60 -3.77 -11.37 -1.35
C PRO A 60 -5.13 -10.76 -1.01
N VAL A 61 -5.99 -10.57 -2.02
CA VAL A 61 -7.34 -9.99 -1.85
C VAL A 61 -8.20 -10.77 -0.84
N THR A 62 -7.96 -12.08 -0.71
CA THR A 62 -8.64 -12.96 0.24
C THR A 62 -8.18 -12.77 1.68
N HIS A 63 -7.06 -12.08 1.92
CA HIS A 63 -6.50 -11.91 3.25
C HIS A 63 -7.33 -10.89 4.04
N PRO A 64 -7.67 -11.15 5.32
CA PRO A 64 -8.54 -10.25 6.11
C PRO A 64 -7.98 -8.83 6.22
N ARG A 65 -6.65 -8.72 6.37
CA ARG A 65 -5.93 -7.43 6.45
C ARG A 65 -5.66 -6.73 5.13
N TYR A 66 -6.05 -7.31 3.99
CA TYR A 66 -5.84 -6.68 2.70
C TYR A 66 -6.54 -5.31 2.64
N LEU A 67 -5.77 -4.29 2.26
CA LEU A 67 -6.23 -2.93 2.06
C LEU A 67 -6.41 -2.67 0.56
N PRO A 68 -7.65 -2.48 0.07
CA PRO A 68 -7.91 -2.16 -1.32
C PRO A 68 -7.21 -0.87 -1.76
N TYR A 69 -6.78 -0.85 -3.02
CA TYR A 69 -6.16 0.32 -3.62
C TYR A 69 -6.42 0.35 -5.12
N VAL A 70 -6.48 1.56 -5.67
CA VAL A 70 -6.60 1.83 -7.09
C VAL A 70 -5.21 2.12 -7.66
N ARG A 71 -4.87 1.44 -8.76
CA ARG A 71 -3.68 1.73 -9.55
C ARG A 71 -3.99 2.87 -10.50
N THR A 72 -3.33 4.01 -10.33
CA THR A 72 -3.34 5.10 -11.28
C THR A 72 -2.25 4.82 -12.33
N THR A 73 -2.67 4.53 -13.56
CA THR A 73 -1.79 4.11 -14.66
C THR A 73 -0.95 5.26 -15.22
N ASP A 74 -1.36 6.52 -15.03
CA ASP A 74 -0.83 7.65 -15.80
C ASP A 74 0.01 8.69 -15.05
N THR A 75 0.38 8.48 -13.78
CA THR A 75 1.07 9.56 -13.04
C THR A 75 2.08 9.09 -12.01
N ALA A 76 3.11 9.93 -11.82
CA ALA A 76 4.12 9.92 -10.75
C ALA A 76 3.55 9.88 -9.32
N TRP A 77 2.21 9.85 -9.20
CA TRP A 77 1.42 9.86 -7.99
C TRP A 77 1.33 8.49 -7.32
N GLY A 78 1.46 7.37 -8.04
CA GLY A 78 1.47 6.02 -7.46
C GLY A 78 0.12 5.58 -6.87
N ASN A 79 0.08 4.41 -6.22
CA ASN A 79 -1.15 3.78 -5.70
C ASN A 79 -1.99 4.72 -4.82
N ARG A 80 -3.32 4.68 -4.97
CA ARG A 80 -4.29 5.47 -4.18
C ARG A 80 -5.25 4.58 -3.42
N ILE A 81 -5.68 5.02 -2.24
CA ILE A 81 -6.64 4.33 -1.39
C ILE A 81 -7.89 5.20 -1.31
N LEU A 82 -9.05 4.64 -1.63
CA LEU A 82 -10.31 5.34 -1.57
C LEU A 82 -10.76 5.53 -0.11
N GLY A 83 -11.38 6.67 0.19
CA GLY A 83 -11.89 6.97 1.52
C GLY A 83 -12.97 5.98 1.95
N SER A 84 -13.85 5.55 1.04
CA SER A 84 -14.84 4.50 1.29
C SER A 84 -14.18 3.18 1.69
N ASP A 85 -13.24 2.69 0.88
CA ASP A 85 -12.49 1.45 1.15
C ASP A 85 -11.77 1.48 2.50
N LEU A 86 -11.16 2.62 2.85
CA LEU A 86 -10.48 2.78 4.13
C LEU A 86 -11.46 2.68 5.30
N ARG A 87 -12.64 3.31 5.20
CA ARG A 87 -13.69 3.24 6.23
C ARG A 87 -14.21 1.82 6.38
N GLU A 88 -14.49 1.13 5.29
CA GLU A 88 -14.93 -0.27 5.31
C GLU A 88 -13.86 -1.18 5.89
N TRP A 89 -12.60 -0.99 5.50
CA TRP A 89 -11.47 -1.72 6.07
C TRP A 89 -11.38 -1.52 7.59
N GLN A 90 -11.50 -0.27 8.08
CA GLN A 90 -11.50 0.02 9.51
C GLN A 90 -12.67 -0.65 10.23
N GLN A 91 -13.87 -0.63 9.64
CA GLN A 91 -15.04 -1.30 10.22
C GLN A 91 -14.82 -2.81 10.35
N ARG A 92 -14.27 -3.48 9.32
CA ARG A 92 -13.90 -4.90 9.37
C ARG A 92 -12.93 -5.22 10.50
N HIS A 93 -11.95 -4.35 10.74
CA HIS A 93 -10.92 -4.54 11.76
C HIS A 93 -11.35 -4.13 13.17
N ARG A 94 -12.34 -3.25 13.31
CA ARG A 94 -12.97 -2.94 14.60
C ARG A 94 -13.86 -4.07 15.10
N GLN A 95 -14.50 -4.80 14.18
CA GLN A 95 -15.39 -5.92 14.50
C GLN A 95 -14.65 -7.25 14.69
N GLN A 96 -13.37 -7.34 14.32
CA GLN A 96 -12.52 -8.44 14.74
C GLN A 96 -12.05 -8.17 16.18
N PRO A 97 -12.52 -8.92 17.20
CA PRO A 97 -11.82 -8.94 18.47
C PRO A 97 -10.38 -9.37 18.16
N GLN A 98 -9.39 -8.65 18.69
CA GLN A 98 -7.98 -9.01 18.58
C GLN A 98 -7.85 -10.50 18.91
N GLN A 99 -7.70 -11.34 17.89
CA GLN A 99 -7.48 -12.76 18.10
C GLN A 99 -6.08 -12.90 18.70
N VAL A 100 -6.09 -13.02 20.03
CA VAL A 100 -5.20 -13.80 20.88
C VAL A 100 -3.72 -13.54 20.64
N GLN A 101 -3.12 -12.80 21.60
CA GLN A 101 -1.72 -12.97 21.93
C GLN A 101 -1.47 -14.46 22.18
N ILE A 102 -0.91 -15.18 21.22
CA ILE A 102 -0.36 -16.50 21.49
C ILE A 102 0.91 -16.22 22.28
N PRO A 103 1.02 -16.56 23.58
CA PRO A 103 2.28 -16.45 24.28
C PRO A 103 3.29 -17.33 23.54
N VAL A 104 4.37 -16.71 23.07
CA VAL A 104 5.52 -17.45 22.51
C VAL A 104 6.05 -18.33 23.65
N PRO A 105 6.05 -19.66 23.52
CA PRO A 105 6.66 -20.50 24.55
C PRO A 105 8.17 -20.19 24.58
N GLU A 106 8.67 -19.77 25.75
CA GLU A 106 10.07 -19.41 26.03
C GLU A 106 11.09 -20.55 25.81
N THR A 107 10.69 -21.70 25.27
CA THR A 107 11.47 -22.94 25.31
C THR A 107 12.47 -23.12 24.17
N GLN A 108 12.69 -22.12 23.30
CA GLN A 108 13.68 -22.24 22.21
C GLN A 108 14.91 -21.33 22.32
N MET A 109 15.06 -20.53 23.39
CA MET A 109 16.28 -19.71 23.62
C MET A 109 17.37 -20.41 24.45
N ARG A 110 17.45 -21.74 24.43
CA ARG A 110 18.51 -22.46 25.14
C ARG A 110 19.11 -23.62 24.34
N VAL A 111 19.61 -23.32 23.14
CA VAL A 111 20.60 -24.17 22.46
C VAL A 111 21.91 -23.41 22.29
N ALA A 112 22.72 -23.52 23.35
CA ALA A 112 24.17 -23.69 23.32
C ALA A 112 25.04 -22.67 22.55
N HIS A 113 25.23 -21.49 23.14
CA HIS A 113 26.59 -20.93 23.25
C HIS A 113 27.43 -21.83 24.17
N ARG A 114 27.99 -22.94 23.68
CA ARG A 114 29.13 -23.62 24.34
C ARG A 114 29.72 -24.72 23.45
N GLY A 115 30.93 -24.45 22.97
CA GLY A 115 31.82 -25.37 22.28
C GLY A 115 32.99 -24.60 21.67
N ARG A 116 33.62 -23.67 22.42
CA ARG A 116 34.97 -23.88 22.98
C ARG A 116 35.78 -24.94 22.22
N GLY A 117 36.81 -24.46 21.52
CA GLY A 117 37.87 -25.30 21.01
C GLY A 117 38.54 -26.10 22.14
N HIS A 118 38.84 -27.35 21.82
CA HIS A 118 39.97 -28.08 22.35
C HIS A 118 40.25 -29.27 21.42
N ASP A 119 41.26 -29.08 20.57
CA ASP A 119 42.43 -29.94 20.48
C ASP A 119 42.23 -31.47 20.63
N ARG A 120 42.38 -32.21 19.52
CA ARG A 120 43.10 -33.50 19.57
C ARG A 120 43.62 -33.97 18.21
N ARG A 121 44.91 -33.72 18.00
CA ARG A 121 45.91 -34.68 17.50
C ARG A 121 45.57 -35.47 16.23
N LYS A 122 46.00 -34.97 15.06
CA LYS A 122 46.41 -35.83 13.94
C LYS A 122 47.66 -36.62 14.36
N ARG A 123 47.45 -37.84 14.87
CA ARG A 123 48.46 -38.90 14.86
C ARG A 123 48.35 -39.62 13.51
N GLY A 124 49.35 -39.41 12.65
CA GLY A 124 49.67 -40.30 11.54
C GLY A 124 51.18 -40.46 11.55
N HIS A 125 51.65 -41.60 12.05
CA HIS A 125 53.05 -41.91 12.29
C HIS A 125 53.44 -43.07 11.37
N GLY A 126 54.57 -42.93 10.67
CA GLY A 126 55.32 -43.99 10.00
C GLY A 126 54.96 -44.19 8.52
N ARG A 127 55.90 -44.47 7.61
CA ARG A 127 57.36 -44.63 7.69
C ARG A 127 57.91 -44.68 6.25
N THR A 128 59.17 -44.29 6.14
CA THR A 128 60.10 -44.20 4.99
C THR A 128 60.40 -45.53 4.29
N THR A 129 60.69 -45.47 2.97
CA THR A 129 61.79 -46.08 2.14
C THR A 129 61.30 -46.23 0.68
N GLN A 130 61.80 -45.49 -0.33
CA GLN A 130 63.05 -45.72 -1.12
C GLN A 130 63.28 -47.18 -1.57
N GLU A 131 62.96 -47.49 -2.83
CA GLU A 131 63.81 -48.15 -3.86
C GLU A 131 62.95 -48.69 -5.02
N ALA A 132 63.19 -48.22 -6.25
CA ALA A 132 63.10 -48.96 -7.52
C ALA A 132 63.26 -47.99 -8.71
N ALA A 133 64.50 -47.76 -9.14
CA ALA A 133 64.95 -47.57 -10.53
C ALA A 133 66.43 -47.19 -10.55
#